data_AF-A0AA52H826-F1
#
_entry.id   AF-A0AA52H826-F1
#
_cell.length_a   1.000
_cell.length_b   1.000
_cell.length_c   1.000
_cell.angle_alpha   90.00
_cell.angle_beta   90.00
_cell.angle_gamma   90.00
#
_symmetry.space_group_name_H-M   'P 1'
#
loop_
_entity.id
_entity.type
_entity.pdbx_description
1 polymer ?
#
loop_
_entity_poly.entity_id
_entity_poly.type
_entity_poly.pdbx_seq_one_letter_code
_entity_poly.pdbx_strand_id
1 'polypeptide(L)'
;MTQNEEDPYENSEGSAWTVTFVDLMSLMLTFFVLLFSMNTVQSAGWESLVDSMKQQFSVKESAVQVEDDSRKSAVSEIRGKNVRYLATLFENSLKDDPLFRGGSFDLVNNQLVMTIPAENIFLQSDHLISPDQAKKFIELGIKLAQLPNNIIINGISPQDAQFLEPYRNPSEKAIAMARSVAAVFDNRGVKGAMTIIGREERSGSKERIEIKVLDEGVKRGIYEIL
;
A
#
# COMPACT_ATOMS: atom_id res chain seq x y z
N MET A 1 68.88 54.09 3.58
CA MET A 1 68.60 53.06 2.56
C MET A 1 69.50 51.88 2.91
N THR A 2 68.99 50.80 3.48
CA THR A 2 68.19 49.78 2.79
C THR A 2 67.08 49.21 3.68
N GLN A 3 65.90 49.01 3.09
CA GLN A 3 64.69 48.46 3.71
C GLN A 3 64.84 46.97 4.03
N ASN A 4 64.21 46.57 5.14
CA ASN A 4 63.80 45.20 5.42
C ASN A 4 62.74 44.78 4.40
N GLU A 5 62.95 43.66 3.72
CA GLU A 5 61.89 42.83 3.15
C GLU A 5 62.06 41.44 3.77
N GLU A 6 61.36 41.19 4.87
CA GLU A 6 61.13 39.84 5.39
C GLU A 6 59.81 39.34 4.76
N ASP A 7 59.90 38.30 3.94
CA ASP A 7 58.76 37.61 3.33
C ASP A 7 57.94 36.86 4.41
N PRO A 8 56.62 37.10 4.58
CA PRO A 8 55.86 36.54 5.69
C PRO A 8 55.15 35.22 5.34
N TYR A 9 55.79 34.32 4.59
CA TYR A 9 55.17 33.05 4.16
C TYR A 9 55.88 31.82 4.68
N GLU A 10 56.31 31.82 5.94
CA GLU A 10 56.79 30.62 6.60
C GLU A 10 55.72 30.14 7.60
N ASN A 11 54.89 29.19 7.15
CA ASN A 11 54.16 28.18 7.93
C ASN A 11 53.27 27.34 7.00
N SER A 12 53.86 26.67 6.00
CA SER A 12 53.14 25.89 4.99
C SER A 12 53.09 24.38 5.27
N GLU A 13 53.35 23.91 6.50
CA GLU A 13 53.30 22.47 6.82
C GLU A 13 51.96 22.01 7.43
N GLY A 14 51.16 22.92 8.02
CA GLY A 14 49.81 22.62 8.52
C GLY A 14 48.71 22.62 7.44
N SER A 15 49.05 22.94 6.19
CA SER A 15 48.10 23.18 5.11
C SER A 15 47.78 21.93 4.28
N ALA A 16 48.79 21.08 4.01
CA ALA A 16 48.63 19.98 3.05
C ALA A 16 47.62 18.91 3.48
N TRP A 17 47.58 18.54 4.76
CA TRP A 17 46.62 17.56 5.28
C TRP A 17 45.19 18.12 5.36
N THR A 18 45.06 19.43 5.57
CA THR A 18 43.77 20.11 5.56
C THR A 18 43.22 20.15 4.14
N VAL A 19 44.08 20.38 3.14
CA VAL A 19 43.70 20.38 1.72
C VAL A 19 43.19 19.00 1.28
N THR A 20 43.86 17.90 1.64
CA THR A 20 43.40 16.55 1.28
C THR A 20 42.11 16.15 2.01
N PHE A 21 41.93 16.60 3.24
CA PHE A 21 40.70 16.38 3.99
C PHE A 21 39.50 17.13 3.38
N VAL A 22 39.69 18.41 3.04
CA VAL A 22 38.66 19.24 2.39
C VAL A 22 38.32 18.71 0.99
N ASP A 23 39.28 18.17 0.26
CA ASP A 23 39.07 17.53 -1.03
C ASP A 23 38.18 16.27 -0.90
N LEU A 24 38.45 15.39 0.08
CA LEU A 24 37.63 14.21 0.35
C LEU A 24 36.19 14.59 0.75
N MET A 25 36.00 15.61 1.59
CA MET A 25 34.66 16.08 1.96
C MET A 25 33.89 16.65 0.75
N SER A 26 34.59 17.33 -0.16
CA SER A 26 34.01 17.86 -1.40
C SER A 26 33.62 16.75 -2.37
N LEU A 27 34.42 15.69 -2.50
CA LEU A 27 34.09 14.50 -3.29
C LEU A 27 32.87 13.74 -2.72
N MET A 28 32.76 13.64 -1.40
CA MET A 28 31.59 13.04 -0.75
C MET A 28 30.32 13.86 -1.01
N LEU A 29 30.37 15.19 -0.86
CA LEU A 29 29.24 16.08 -1.12
C LEU A 29 28.79 16.03 -2.59
N THR A 30 29.74 16.13 -3.52
CA THR A 30 29.45 16.05 -4.96
C THR A 30 28.86 14.70 -5.35
N PHE A 31 29.33 13.61 -4.73
CA PHE A 31 28.73 12.29 -4.91
C PHE A 31 27.28 12.22 -4.42
N PHE A 32 26.96 12.78 -3.24
CA PHE A 32 25.58 12.82 -2.74
C PHE A 32 24.66 13.67 -3.64
N VAL A 33 25.13 14.80 -4.14
CA VAL A 33 24.37 15.65 -5.07
C VAL A 33 24.11 14.92 -6.39
N LEU A 34 25.08 14.15 -6.91
CA LEU A 34 24.90 13.32 -8.10
C LEU A 34 23.90 12.17 -7.87
N LEU A 35 23.97 11.46 -6.73
CA LEU A 35 22.99 10.44 -6.36
C LEU A 35 21.57 11.02 -6.27
N PHE A 36 21.42 12.21 -5.68
CA PHE A 36 20.14 12.90 -5.62
C PHE A 36 19.65 13.33 -7.01
N SER A 37 20.55 13.79 -7.88
CA SER A 37 20.21 14.22 -9.24
C SER A 37 19.87 13.06 -10.19
N MET A 38 20.40 11.85 -9.98
CA MET A 38 20.04 10.67 -10.78
C MET A 38 18.75 9.99 -10.28
N ASN A 39 18.25 10.37 -9.10
CA ASN A 39 16.95 9.94 -8.61
C ASN A 39 15.81 10.79 -9.22
N THR A 40 15.77 10.92 -10.56
CA THR A 40 14.61 11.50 -11.23
C THR A 40 13.54 10.43 -11.36
N VAL A 41 12.53 10.47 -10.49
CA VAL A 41 11.29 9.70 -10.65
C VAL A 41 10.60 10.19 -11.93
N GLN A 42 10.72 9.41 -12.99
CA GLN A 42 10.14 9.69 -14.31
C GLN A 42 8.62 9.46 -14.27
N SER A 43 7.84 10.49 -13.91
CA SER A 43 6.38 10.42 -13.86
C SER A 43 5.67 10.82 -15.17
N ALA A 44 6.41 11.18 -16.23
CA ALA A 44 5.83 11.78 -17.43
C ALA A 44 5.25 10.79 -18.46
N GLY A 45 5.48 9.47 -18.31
CA GLY A 45 5.02 8.46 -19.28
C GLY A 45 3.66 7.82 -18.97
N TRP A 46 3.12 8.00 -17.76
CA TRP A 46 1.94 7.28 -17.31
C TRP A 46 0.63 7.94 -17.72
N GLU A 47 0.57 9.28 -17.71
CA GLU A 47 -0.65 10.02 -18.06
C GLU A 47 -1.05 9.83 -19.53
N SER A 48 -0.10 9.83 -20.47
CA SER A 48 -0.41 9.68 -21.90
C SER A 48 -0.86 8.26 -22.28
N LEU A 49 -0.35 7.24 -21.59
CA LEU A 49 -0.81 5.86 -21.71
C LEU A 49 -2.21 5.68 -21.11
N VAL A 50 -2.47 6.29 -19.95
CA VAL A 50 -3.77 6.24 -19.28
C VAL A 50 -4.85 6.94 -20.11
N ASP A 51 -4.54 8.09 -20.73
CA ASP A 51 -5.51 8.81 -21.58
C ASP A 51 -5.81 8.05 -22.88
N SER A 52 -4.79 7.44 -23.51
CA SER A 52 -4.98 6.61 -24.70
C SER A 52 -5.86 5.38 -24.40
N MET A 53 -5.74 4.80 -23.20
CA MET A 53 -6.57 3.66 -22.78
C MET A 53 -8.01 4.08 -22.39
N LYS A 54 -8.21 5.22 -21.72
CA LYS A 54 -9.56 5.73 -21.40
C LYS A 54 -10.40 5.99 -22.65
N GLN A 55 -9.76 6.46 -23.71
CA GLN A 55 -10.42 6.79 -24.97
C GLN A 55 -10.83 5.52 -25.74
N GLN A 56 -10.12 4.39 -25.56
CA GLN A 56 -10.45 3.10 -26.17
C GLN A 56 -11.53 2.32 -25.39
N PHE A 57 -11.71 2.59 -24.08
CA PHE A 57 -12.70 1.93 -23.23
C PHE A 57 -14.00 2.72 -23.01
N SER A 58 -14.16 3.93 -23.56
CA SER A 58 -15.41 4.72 -23.50
C SER A 58 -16.49 4.26 -24.51
N VAL A 59 -16.47 2.99 -24.90
CA VAL A 59 -17.49 2.42 -25.79
C VAL A 59 -18.49 1.61 -24.96
N LYS A 60 -19.73 2.14 -24.92
CA LYS A 60 -21.00 1.50 -24.56
C LYS A 60 -21.29 1.32 -23.05
N GLU A 61 -21.66 2.42 -22.40
CA GLU A 61 -22.77 2.35 -21.45
C GLU A 61 -24.07 2.61 -22.23
N SER A 62 -24.83 1.53 -22.44
CA SER A 62 -26.20 1.60 -22.94
C SER A 62 -27.04 2.38 -21.94
N ALA A 63 -27.56 3.52 -22.40
CA ALA A 63 -28.53 4.33 -21.68
C ALA A 63 -29.75 3.48 -21.30
N VAL A 64 -29.93 3.26 -20.00
CA VAL A 64 -31.25 2.99 -19.41
C VAL A 64 -31.70 4.30 -18.79
N GLN A 65 -32.68 4.93 -19.45
CA GLN A 65 -33.37 6.08 -18.92
C GLN A 65 -34.29 5.64 -17.78
N VAL A 66 -34.15 6.30 -16.63
CA VAL A 66 -35.27 6.46 -15.69
C VAL A 66 -35.29 7.93 -15.30
N GLU A 67 -36.36 8.59 -15.71
CA GLU A 67 -36.66 9.99 -15.42
C GLU A 67 -37.44 10.12 -14.09
N ASP A 68 -37.25 11.30 -13.50
CA ASP A 68 -38.05 11.98 -12.47
C ASP A 68 -37.90 11.61 -10.98
N ASP A 69 -37.88 12.52 -10.01
CA ASP A 69 -37.36 13.88 -9.82
C ASP A 69 -37.51 14.13 -8.32
N SER A 70 -36.39 14.36 -7.63
CA SER A 70 -36.37 15.16 -6.39
C SER A 70 -34.95 15.64 -6.13
N ARG A 71 -34.53 16.54 -7.01
CA ARG A 71 -33.34 17.37 -6.83
C ARG A 71 -33.49 18.27 -5.60
N LYS A 72 -32.67 18.03 -4.57
CA LYS A 72 -31.90 19.03 -3.79
C LYS A 72 -31.24 18.40 -2.56
N SER A 73 -30.20 17.61 -2.80
CA SER A 73 -29.05 17.44 -1.90
C SER A 73 -27.83 17.07 -2.74
N ALA A 74 -27.60 17.89 -3.77
CA ALA A 74 -26.45 17.81 -4.66
C ALA A 74 -25.59 19.07 -4.47
N VAL A 75 -25.03 19.23 -3.28
CA VAL A 75 -23.84 20.07 -3.04
C VAL A 75 -22.98 19.38 -1.97
N SER A 76 -22.54 18.15 -2.27
CA SER A 76 -21.32 17.55 -1.69
C SER A 76 -20.90 16.35 -2.53
N GLU A 77 -20.94 16.51 -3.84
CA GLU A 77 -19.93 15.87 -4.67
C GLU A 77 -18.69 16.79 -4.64
N ILE A 78 -17.51 16.22 -4.92
CA ILE A 78 -16.20 16.89 -5.04
C ILE A 78 -15.31 16.80 -3.77
N ARG A 79 -14.94 15.57 -3.36
CA ARG A 79 -13.55 15.10 -3.10
C ARG A 79 -13.56 13.81 -2.25
N GLY A 80 -13.12 12.69 -2.84
CA GLY A 80 -12.84 11.42 -2.15
C GLY A 80 -14.08 10.70 -1.60
N LYS A 81 -14.34 9.46 -2.01
CA LYS A 81 -15.43 8.65 -1.43
C LYS A 81 -15.12 8.41 0.06
N ASN A 82 -15.85 9.06 0.96
CA ASN A 82 -15.65 9.01 2.41
C ASN A 82 -15.64 7.55 2.92
N VAL A 83 -14.52 7.13 3.51
CA VAL A 83 -14.31 5.74 3.99
C VAL A 83 -15.38 5.28 4.97
N ARG A 84 -15.99 6.20 5.72
CA ARG A 84 -17.07 5.90 6.66
C ARG A 84 -18.36 5.47 5.97
N TYR A 85 -18.69 6.07 4.82
CA TYR A 85 -19.83 5.61 4.02
C TYR A 85 -19.58 4.21 3.46
N LEU A 86 -18.35 3.94 3.00
CA LEU A 86 -17.95 2.61 2.53
C LEU A 86 -18.06 1.58 3.65
N ALA A 87 -17.58 1.89 4.85
CA ALA A 87 -17.70 1.02 6.01
C ALA A 87 -19.15 0.58 6.24
N THR A 88 -20.10 1.53 6.30
CA THR A 88 -21.52 1.24 6.50
C THR A 88 -22.12 0.41 5.37
N LEU A 89 -21.76 0.67 4.12
CA LEU A 89 -22.25 -0.11 2.99
C LEU A 89 -21.73 -1.55 3.00
N PHE A 90 -20.43 -1.74 3.22
CA PHE A 90 -19.81 -3.06 3.24
C PHE A 90 -20.31 -3.87 4.43
N GLU A 91 -20.37 -3.26 5.62
CA GLU A 91 -20.92 -3.91 6.81
C GLU A 91 -22.35 -4.40 6.55
N ASN A 92 -23.24 -3.54 6.02
CA ASN A 92 -24.61 -3.93 5.73
C ASN A 92 -24.72 -5.02 4.66
N SER A 93 -23.83 -5.04 3.67
CA SER A 93 -23.87 -6.01 2.58
C SER A 93 -23.19 -7.34 2.91
N LEU A 94 -22.21 -7.36 3.84
CA LEU A 94 -21.30 -8.49 4.02
C LEU A 94 -21.33 -9.11 5.41
N LYS A 95 -21.96 -8.46 6.41
CA LYS A 95 -22.04 -9.00 7.79
C LYS A 95 -22.69 -10.39 7.88
N ASP A 96 -23.61 -10.68 6.98
CA ASP A 96 -24.34 -11.95 6.95
C ASP A 96 -23.64 -13.02 6.10
N ASP A 97 -22.53 -12.67 5.43
CA ASP A 97 -21.75 -13.63 4.65
C ASP A 97 -20.97 -14.57 5.59
N PRO A 98 -21.05 -15.90 5.39
CA PRO A 98 -20.21 -16.87 6.09
C PRO A 98 -18.72 -16.54 6.12
N LEU A 99 -18.21 -15.80 5.12
CA LEU A 99 -16.83 -15.34 5.07
C LEU A 99 -16.45 -14.52 6.31
N PHE A 100 -17.35 -13.67 6.81
CA PHE A 100 -17.10 -12.77 7.93
C PHE A 100 -17.57 -13.33 9.27
N ARG A 101 -17.92 -14.62 9.36
CA ARG A 101 -18.35 -15.24 10.62
C ARG A 101 -17.23 -15.17 11.66
N GLY A 102 -17.45 -14.44 12.76
CA GLY A 102 -16.42 -14.20 13.79
C GLY A 102 -15.35 -13.17 13.38
N GLY A 103 -15.57 -12.46 12.26
CA GLY A 103 -14.79 -11.32 11.80
C GLY A 103 -15.41 -9.98 12.23
N SER A 104 -14.86 -8.88 11.72
CA SER A 104 -15.28 -7.52 12.06
C SER A 104 -15.10 -6.53 10.90
N PHE A 105 -15.82 -5.41 10.97
CA PHE A 105 -15.69 -4.26 10.08
C PHE A 105 -15.44 -3.01 10.95
N ASP A 106 -14.17 -2.65 11.12
CA ASP A 106 -13.78 -1.59 12.04
C ASP A 106 -13.30 -0.35 11.26
N LEU A 107 -13.71 0.84 11.70
CA LEU A 107 -13.18 2.10 11.19
C LEU A 107 -12.10 2.61 12.14
N VAL A 108 -10.83 2.36 11.81
CA VAL A 108 -9.67 2.74 12.63
C VAL A 108 -8.83 3.78 11.90
N ASN A 109 -8.57 4.93 12.51
CA ASN A 109 -7.75 6.00 11.93
C ASN A 109 -8.19 6.41 10.50
N ASN A 110 -9.50 6.47 10.27
CA ASN A 110 -10.11 6.75 8.95
C ASN A 110 -9.74 5.72 7.86
N GLN A 111 -9.44 4.48 8.27
CA GLN A 111 -9.25 3.32 7.41
C GLN A 111 -10.32 2.29 7.75
N LEU A 112 -10.96 1.72 6.74
CA LEU A 112 -11.84 0.57 6.94
C LEU A 112 -10.95 -0.66 7.05
N VAL A 113 -11.04 -1.36 8.18
CA VAL A 113 -10.35 -2.62 8.46
C VAL A 113 -11.38 -3.73 8.47
N MET A 114 -11.32 -4.61 7.48
CA MET A 114 -12.16 -5.79 7.39
C MET A 114 -11.37 -7.00 7.89
N THR A 115 -11.77 -7.57 9.02
CA THR A 115 -11.08 -8.70 9.65
C THR A 115 -11.79 -9.99 9.31
N ILE A 116 -11.06 -10.93 8.72
CA ILE A 116 -11.59 -12.22 8.27
C ILE A 116 -10.77 -13.35 8.92
N PRO A 117 -11.38 -14.21 9.74
CA PRO A 117 -10.70 -15.39 10.30
C PRO A 117 -10.14 -16.31 9.20
N ALA A 118 -8.91 -16.81 9.38
CA ALA A 118 -8.25 -17.65 8.38
C ALA A 118 -9.04 -18.94 8.07
N GLU A 119 -9.73 -19.50 9.07
CA GLU A 119 -10.58 -20.70 8.95
C GLU A 119 -11.77 -20.53 7.98
N ASN A 120 -12.18 -19.28 7.70
CA ASN A 120 -13.25 -18.98 6.74
C ASN A 120 -12.73 -18.89 5.30
N ILE A 121 -11.42 -18.76 5.11
CA ILE A 121 -10.76 -18.49 3.82
C ILE A 121 -10.06 -19.74 3.30
N PHE A 122 -9.29 -20.38 4.19
CA PHE A 122 -8.30 -21.36 3.83
C PHE A 122 -8.72 -22.76 4.24
N LEU A 123 -8.40 -23.72 3.38
CA LEU A 123 -8.42 -25.13 3.73
C LEU A 123 -7.19 -25.42 4.62
N GLN A 124 -7.41 -26.16 5.72
CA GLN A 124 -6.47 -26.34 6.84
C GLN A 124 -5.06 -26.81 6.46
N SER A 125 -4.86 -27.38 5.27
CA SER A 125 -3.63 -28.09 4.92
C SER A 125 -2.59 -27.30 4.11
N ASP A 126 -2.95 -26.22 3.40
CA ASP A 126 -2.00 -25.54 2.47
C ASP A 126 -2.27 -24.05 2.21
N HIS A 127 -3.13 -23.39 2.99
CA HIS A 127 -3.59 -22.02 2.66
C HIS A 127 -4.18 -21.89 1.25
N LEU A 128 -4.71 -23.01 0.75
CA LEU A 128 -5.45 -23.04 -0.50
C LEU A 128 -6.87 -22.53 -0.25
N ILE A 129 -7.29 -21.62 -1.12
CA ILE A 129 -8.63 -21.06 -1.12
C ILE A 129 -9.51 -21.98 -1.96
N SER A 130 -10.60 -22.50 -1.37
CA SER A 130 -11.58 -23.29 -2.12
C SER A 130 -12.18 -22.47 -3.27
N PRO A 131 -12.50 -23.06 -4.44
CA PRO A 131 -13.08 -22.33 -5.57
C PRO A 131 -14.32 -21.49 -5.21
N ASP A 132 -15.15 -21.96 -4.28
CA ASP A 132 -16.33 -21.21 -3.85
C ASP A 132 -15.99 -20.00 -2.97
N GLN A 133 -14.97 -20.11 -2.12
CA GLN A 133 -14.45 -18.96 -1.37
C GLN A 133 -13.74 -17.98 -2.30
N ALA A 134 -13.00 -18.49 -3.29
CA ALA A 134 -12.32 -17.66 -4.28
C ALA A 134 -13.31 -16.79 -5.07
N LYS A 135 -14.48 -17.33 -5.47
CA LYS A 135 -15.54 -16.54 -6.13
C LYS A 135 -16.01 -15.36 -5.27
N LYS A 136 -16.23 -15.58 -3.98
CA LYS A 136 -16.64 -14.51 -3.04
C LYS A 136 -15.57 -13.44 -2.89
N PHE A 137 -14.29 -13.85 -2.78
CA PHE A 137 -13.18 -12.92 -2.76
C PHE A 137 -13.06 -12.15 -4.08
N ILE A 138 -13.31 -12.77 -5.23
CA ILE A 138 -13.35 -12.06 -6.51
C ILE A 138 -14.45 -10.98 -6.50
N GLU A 139 -15.66 -11.31 -6.04
CA GLU A 139 -16.75 -10.33 -5.93
C GLU A 139 -16.41 -9.17 -5.00
N LEU A 140 -15.79 -9.46 -3.84
CA LEU A 140 -15.28 -8.45 -2.93
C LEU A 140 -14.20 -7.59 -3.59
N GLY A 141 -13.24 -8.22 -4.25
CA GLY A 141 -12.16 -7.55 -4.98
C GLY A 141 -12.68 -6.61 -6.06
N ILE A 142 -13.70 -7.01 -6.82
CA ILE A 142 -14.34 -6.16 -7.83
C ILE A 142 -15.02 -4.95 -7.17
N LYS A 143 -15.75 -5.13 -6.07
CA LYS A 143 -16.37 -4.03 -5.32
C LYS A 143 -15.33 -3.04 -4.79
N LEU A 144 -14.17 -3.55 -4.34
CA LEU A 144 -13.06 -2.74 -3.86
C LEU A 144 -12.29 -2.05 -5.00
N ALA A 145 -12.16 -2.68 -6.17
CA ALA A 145 -11.50 -2.11 -7.35
C ALA A 145 -12.20 -0.88 -7.93
N GLN A 146 -13.52 -0.76 -7.71
CA GLN A 146 -14.32 0.41 -8.10
C GLN A 146 -14.06 1.64 -7.22
N LEU A 147 -13.22 1.49 -6.19
CA LEU A 147 -12.85 2.55 -5.27
C LEU A 147 -11.45 3.07 -5.65
N PRO A 148 -11.23 4.40 -5.64
CA PRO A 148 -9.90 4.98 -5.88
C PRO A 148 -8.92 4.77 -4.72
N ASN A 149 -9.33 4.00 -3.70
CA ASN A 149 -8.62 3.81 -2.45
C ASN A 149 -7.49 2.78 -2.58
N ASN A 150 -6.41 2.99 -1.84
CA ASN A 150 -5.36 1.98 -1.72
C ASN A 150 -5.83 0.84 -0.79
N ILE A 151 -5.41 -0.38 -1.10
CA ILE A 151 -5.79 -1.57 -0.33
C ILE A 151 -4.52 -2.19 0.25
N ILE A 152 -4.53 -2.49 1.54
CA ILE A 152 -3.47 -3.27 2.19
C ILE A 152 -4.08 -4.59 2.63
N ILE A 153 -3.43 -5.69 2.27
CA ILE A 153 -3.78 -7.03 2.72
C ILE A 153 -2.73 -7.46 3.74
N ASN A 154 -3.14 -7.57 5.00
CA ASN A 154 -2.29 -8.07 6.07
C ASN A 154 -2.68 -9.51 6.39
N GLY A 155 -1.72 -10.43 6.34
CA GLY A 155 -1.85 -11.71 7.01
C GLY A 155 -1.36 -11.57 8.44
N ILE A 156 -2.08 -12.18 9.38
CA ILE A 156 -1.70 -12.22 10.79
C ILE A 156 -1.59 -13.67 11.22
N SER A 157 -0.43 -14.01 11.78
CA SER A 157 -0.14 -15.33 12.34
C SER A 157 0.42 -15.18 13.76
N PRO A 158 -0.04 -15.97 14.75
CA PRO A 158 0.48 -15.89 16.10
C PRO A 158 1.91 -16.46 16.17
N GLN A 159 2.70 -16.01 17.14
CA GLN A 159 4.10 -16.46 17.34
C GLN A 159 4.23 -17.97 17.60
N ASP A 160 3.21 -18.58 18.18
CA ASP A 160 3.12 -20.01 18.45
C ASP A 160 2.36 -20.79 17.36
N ALA A 161 2.10 -20.16 16.21
CA ALA A 161 1.46 -20.83 15.08
C ALA A 161 2.28 -22.05 14.66
N GLN A 162 1.58 -23.17 14.48
CA GLN A 162 2.17 -24.31 13.78
C GLN A 162 2.25 -23.99 12.29
N PHE A 163 3.40 -24.25 11.70
CA PHE A 163 3.61 -24.10 10.26
C PHE A 163 4.35 -25.32 9.73
N LEU A 164 4.01 -25.70 8.50
CA LEU A 164 4.68 -26.78 7.77
C LEU A 164 5.72 -26.16 6.84
N GLU A 165 6.71 -26.96 6.45
CA GLU A 165 7.61 -26.60 5.35
C GLU A 165 6.78 -26.20 4.12
N PRO A 166 7.16 -25.13 3.39
CA PRO A 166 8.46 -24.47 3.40
C PRO A 166 8.57 -23.22 4.31
N TYR A 167 7.60 -22.96 5.19
CA TYR A 167 7.60 -21.74 6.00
C TYR A 167 8.64 -21.84 7.12
N ARG A 168 9.49 -20.81 7.26
CA ARG A 168 10.54 -20.78 8.30
C ARG A 168 10.09 -20.13 9.59
N ASN A 169 9.09 -19.26 9.53
CA ASN A 169 8.55 -18.53 10.67
C ASN A 169 7.07 -18.15 10.45
N PRO A 170 6.33 -17.76 11.51
CA PRO A 170 4.94 -17.38 11.38
C PRO A 170 4.72 -16.15 10.48
N SER A 171 5.66 -15.20 10.42
CA SER A 171 5.57 -14.06 9.48
C SER A 171 5.57 -14.51 8.02
N GLU A 172 6.39 -15.48 7.63
CA GLU A 172 6.41 -16.02 6.26
C GLU A 172 5.09 -16.69 5.91
N LYS A 173 4.53 -17.48 6.83
CA LYS A 173 3.17 -18.04 6.70
C LYS A 173 2.14 -16.93 6.53
N ALA A 174 2.23 -15.87 7.33
CA ALA A 174 1.35 -14.71 7.26
C ALA A 174 1.44 -13.99 5.89
N ILE A 175 2.66 -13.78 5.38
CA ILE A 175 2.87 -13.23 4.04
C ILE A 175 2.24 -14.14 2.98
N ALA A 176 2.43 -15.47 3.08
CA ALA A 176 1.87 -16.42 2.13
C ALA A 176 0.34 -16.40 2.12
N MET A 177 -0.31 -16.37 3.28
CA MET A 177 -1.76 -16.19 3.39
C MET A 177 -2.23 -14.91 2.69
N ALA A 178 -1.57 -13.78 2.96
CA ALA A 178 -1.90 -12.50 2.36
C ALA A 178 -1.70 -12.51 0.83
N ARG A 179 -0.65 -13.17 0.33
CA ARG A 179 -0.38 -13.35 -1.10
C ARG A 179 -1.44 -14.22 -1.78
N SER A 180 -1.91 -15.29 -1.13
CA SER A 180 -2.98 -16.14 -1.67
C SER A 180 -4.26 -15.34 -1.90
N VAL A 181 -4.64 -14.46 -0.96
CA VAL A 181 -5.79 -13.57 -1.12
C VAL A 181 -5.53 -12.52 -2.21
N ALA A 182 -4.34 -11.91 -2.22
CA ALA A 182 -3.94 -10.93 -3.24
C ALA A 182 -3.99 -11.52 -4.66
N ALA A 183 -3.54 -12.76 -4.85
CA ALA A 183 -3.56 -13.43 -6.15
C ALA A 183 -4.98 -13.66 -6.69
N VAL A 184 -5.97 -13.84 -5.81
CA VAL A 184 -7.38 -13.92 -6.19
C VAL A 184 -7.90 -12.55 -6.67
N PHE A 185 -7.39 -11.46 -6.09
CA PHE A 185 -7.77 -10.09 -6.45
C PHE A 185 -7.11 -9.61 -7.75
N ASP A 186 -5.82 -9.93 -7.94
CA ASP A 186 -5.02 -9.48 -9.09
C ASP A 186 -5.50 -10.09 -10.42
N ASN A 187 -5.93 -11.36 -10.39
CA ASN A 187 -6.35 -12.09 -11.59
C ASN A 187 -7.58 -11.51 -12.32
N ARG A 188 -8.31 -10.51 -11.78
CA ARG A 188 -9.53 -9.96 -12.40
C ARG A 188 -9.73 -8.44 -12.28
N GLY A 189 -8.67 -7.66 -12.06
CA GLY A 189 -8.71 -6.22 -12.34
C GLY A 189 -8.81 -5.27 -11.14
N VAL A 190 -8.29 -5.64 -9.97
CA VAL A 190 -7.97 -4.65 -8.92
C VAL A 190 -6.77 -3.83 -9.38
N LYS A 191 -7.01 -2.64 -9.97
CA LYS A 191 -5.96 -1.73 -10.48
C LYS A 191 -5.35 -0.80 -9.42
N GLY A 192 -5.80 -0.90 -8.16
CA GLY A 192 -5.28 -0.10 -7.05
C GLY A 192 -3.92 -0.59 -6.57
N ALA A 193 -3.11 0.30 -5.98
CA ALA A 193 -1.86 -0.11 -5.34
C ALA A 193 -2.21 -1.03 -4.16
N MET A 194 -1.87 -2.31 -4.32
CA MET A 194 -2.09 -3.34 -3.32
C MET A 194 -0.78 -3.61 -2.59
N THR A 195 -0.77 -3.37 -1.28
CA THR A 195 0.37 -3.71 -0.44
C THR A 195 0.08 -4.99 0.32
N ILE A 196 1.04 -5.90 0.35
CA ILE A 196 0.94 -7.19 1.03
C ILE A 196 1.90 -7.16 2.22
N ILE A 197 1.39 -7.47 3.41
CA ILE A 197 2.18 -7.51 4.64
C ILE A 197 1.86 -8.81 5.39
N GLY A 198 2.86 -9.43 5.99
CA GLY A 198 2.66 -10.46 7.01
C GLY A 198 3.12 -9.94 8.36
N ARG A 199 2.33 -10.21 9.39
CA ARG A 199 2.59 -9.76 10.75
C ARG A 199 2.49 -10.93 11.72
N GLU A 200 3.46 -10.98 12.61
CA GLU A 200 3.39 -11.80 13.81
C GLU A 200 2.62 -11.10 14.93
N GLU A 201 1.82 -11.87 15.65
CA GLU A 201 1.09 -11.39 16.81
C GLU A 201 1.34 -12.27 18.04
N ARG A 202 0.96 -11.77 19.21
CA ARG A 202 1.08 -12.46 20.48
C ARG A 202 0.52 -13.89 20.40
N SER A 203 1.25 -14.82 21.01
CA SER A 203 0.80 -16.21 21.19
C SER A 203 -0.62 -16.30 21.74
N GLY A 204 -1.37 -17.29 21.25
CA GLY A 204 -2.78 -17.52 21.54
C GLY A 204 -3.78 -16.66 20.75
N SER A 205 -3.32 -15.78 19.85
CA SER A 205 -4.21 -15.12 18.90
C SER A 205 -4.62 -16.05 17.76
N LYS A 206 -5.72 -15.73 17.07
CA LYS A 206 -6.18 -16.49 15.90
C LYS A 206 -5.58 -15.94 14.61
N GLU A 207 -5.24 -16.84 13.71
CA GLU A 207 -4.87 -16.51 12.34
C GLU A 207 -6.02 -15.82 11.61
N ARG A 208 -5.70 -14.74 10.88
CA ARG A 208 -6.69 -13.93 10.17
C ARG A 208 -6.06 -13.10 9.07
N ILE A 209 -6.89 -12.64 8.16
CA ILE A 209 -6.57 -11.65 7.15
C ILE A 209 -7.25 -10.34 7.53
N GLU A 210 -6.51 -9.24 7.48
CA GLU A 210 -7.07 -7.89 7.55
C GLU A 210 -6.94 -7.21 6.20
N ILE A 211 -8.07 -6.81 5.61
CA ILE A 211 -8.09 -5.99 4.40
C ILE A 211 -8.35 -4.55 4.83
N LYS A 212 -7.37 -3.67 4.62
CA LYS A 212 -7.45 -2.24 4.97
C LYS A 212 -7.68 -1.41 3.73
N VAL A 213 -8.70 -0.58 3.74
CA VAL A 213 -9.00 0.40 2.69
C VAL A 213 -8.62 1.78 3.21
N LEU A 214 -7.64 2.40 2.56
CA LEU A 214 -7.07 3.67 2.97
C LEU A 214 -7.74 4.83 2.24
N ASP A 215 -8.03 5.91 2.96
CA ASP A 215 -8.45 7.16 2.35
C ASP A 215 -7.34 7.73 1.46
N GLU A 216 -7.72 8.35 0.34
CA GLU A 216 -6.82 8.93 -0.65
C GLU A 216 -5.91 10.02 -0.02
N GLY A 217 -6.39 10.69 1.04
CA GLY A 217 -5.65 11.67 1.82
C GLY A 217 -4.51 11.11 2.69
N VAL A 218 -4.48 9.80 2.97
CA VAL A 218 -3.48 9.16 3.85
C VAL A 218 -2.18 8.81 3.11
N LYS A 219 -2.14 8.95 1.77
CA LYS A 219 -0.95 8.72 0.93
C LYS A 219 0.33 9.42 1.41
N ARG A 220 0.22 10.50 2.21
CA ARG A 220 1.38 11.29 2.67
C ARG A 220 2.09 10.76 3.92
N GLY A 221 1.53 9.78 4.66
CA GLY A 221 2.10 9.35 5.96
C GLY A 221 2.82 8.00 5.97
N ILE A 222 2.79 7.23 4.87
CA ILE A 222 3.25 5.83 4.87
C ILE A 222 4.80 5.73 4.72
N TYR A 223 5.49 6.84 4.47
CA TYR A 223 6.96 6.89 4.41
C TYR A 223 7.65 7.22 5.74
N GLU A 224 6.92 7.38 6.86
CA GLU A 224 7.53 7.70 8.17
C GLU A 224 7.59 6.53 9.17
N ILE A 225 7.15 5.32 8.79
CA ILE A 225 7.14 4.15 9.71
C ILE A 225 7.77 2.90 9.08
N LEU A 226 8.68 3.07 8.12
CA LEU A 226 9.62 2.03 7.69
C LEU A 226 11.04 2.45 8.02
#